data_AF-A0A520BWI8-F1
#
_entry.id   AF-A0A520BWI8-F1
#
_cell.length_a   1.000
_cell.length_b   1.000
_cell.length_c   1.000
_cell.angle_alpha   90.00
_cell.angle_beta   90.00
_cell.angle_gamma   90.00
#
_symmetry.space_group_name_H-M   'P 1'
#
loop_
_entity.id
_entity.type
_entity.pdbx_description
1 polymer ?
#
loop_
_entity_poly.entity_id
_entity_poly.type
_entity_poly.pdbx_seq_one_letter_code
_entity_poly.pdbx_strand_id
1 'polypeptide(L)'
;MLTAYRQHAAERAALGIPPLPLEAKQVAELIELIKAPPAGEDAFLLDLLTHRVPPGVDDAAKVKASFLAAVAHGDIAVSLLSKAKATELLGTMVGGYNVHPLIELLDDAQVAPVAAEGLKKTLLMF
;
A
#
# COMPACT_ATOMS: atom_id res chain seq x y z
N MET A 1 -11.41 12.02 3.37
CA MET A 1 -10.41 11.15 4.05
C MET A 1 -9.72 11.75 5.28
N LEU A 2 -8.67 12.59 5.16
CA LEU A 2 -7.71 12.84 6.26
C LEU A 2 -8.31 13.41 7.55
N THR A 3 -9.14 14.45 7.46
CA THR A 3 -9.76 15.07 8.64
C THR A 3 -10.59 14.05 9.43
N ALA A 4 -11.42 13.27 8.72
CA ALA A 4 -12.24 12.23 9.33
C ALA A 4 -11.37 11.12 9.95
N TYR A 5 -10.29 10.70 9.27
CA TYR A 5 -9.34 9.73 9.83
C TYR A 5 -8.67 10.24 11.11
N ARG A 6 -8.19 11.50 11.13
CA ARG A 6 -7.55 12.10 12.30
C ARG A 6 -8.52 12.22 13.48
N GLN A 7 -9.77 12.59 13.22
CA GLN A 7 -10.81 12.63 14.25
C GLN A 7 -11.04 11.24 14.85
N HIS A 8 -11.27 10.22 14.01
CA HIS A 8 -11.43 8.83 14.45
C HIS A 8 -10.22 8.32 15.24
N ALA A 9 -9.01 8.63 14.78
CA ALA A 9 -7.78 8.24 15.48
C ALA A 9 -7.69 8.90 16.86
N ALA A 10 -8.09 10.17 17.00
CA ALA A 10 -8.11 10.87 18.28
C ALA A 10 -9.18 10.30 19.23
N GLU A 11 -10.39 10.03 18.73
CA GLU A 11 -11.47 9.40 19.51
C GLU A 11 -11.05 8.04 20.06
N ARG A 12 -10.36 7.23 19.25
CA ARG A 12 -9.85 5.91 19.67
C ARG A 12 -8.64 6.00 20.59
N ALA A 13 -7.75 6.97 20.37
CA ALA A 13 -6.64 7.23 21.28
C ALA A 13 -7.12 7.64 22.68
N ALA A 14 -8.22 8.40 22.79
CA ALA A 14 -8.85 8.73 24.08
C ALA A 14 -9.36 7.49 24.83
N LEU A 15 -9.64 6.40 24.11
CA LEU A 15 -10.00 5.09 24.66
C LEU A 15 -8.78 4.15 24.85
N GLY A 16 -7.57 4.61 24.55
CA GLY A 16 -6.34 3.82 24.65
C GLY A 16 -6.20 2.71 23.60
N ILE A 17 -6.92 2.80 22.48
CA ILE A 17 -6.93 1.78 21.42
C ILE A 17 -6.48 2.35 20.07
N PRO A 18 -5.84 1.54 19.21
CA PRO A 18 -5.39 2.01 17.90
C PRO A 18 -6.57 2.30 16.97
N PRO A 19 -6.43 3.19 15.95
CA PRO A 19 -7.46 3.41 14.94
C PRO A 19 -7.83 2.11 14.22
N LEU A 20 -9.06 2.04 13.70
CA LEU A 20 -9.45 0.94 12.83
C LEU A 20 -8.63 0.97 11.53
N PRO A 21 -8.40 -0.19 10.89
CA PRO A 21 -7.84 -0.24 9.54
C PRO A 21 -8.70 0.53 8.54
N LEU A 22 -8.08 0.95 7.45
CA LEU A 22 -8.74 1.65 6.35
C LEU A 22 -9.62 0.68 5.55
N GLU A 23 -10.82 1.13 5.24
CA GLU A 23 -11.73 0.45 4.33
C GLU A 23 -11.38 0.77 2.87
N ALA A 24 -11.89 -0.02 1.92
CA ALA A 24 -11.56 0.11 0.49
C ALA A 24 -11.80 1.52 -0.06
N LYS A 25 -12.90 2.17 0.35
CA LYS A 25 -13.19 3.56 -0.04
C LYS A 25 -12.13 4.54 0.48
N GLN A 26 -11.69 4.37 1.73
CA GLN A 26 -10.66 5.23 2.32
C GLN A 26 -9.30 5.02 1.67
N VAL A 27 -8.97 3.79 1.26
CA VAL A 27 -7.75 3.51 0.50
C VAL A 27 -7.80 4.15 -0.89
N ALA A 28 -8.95 4.10 -1.58
CA ALA A 28 -9.12 4.79 -2.85
C ALA A 28 -8.95 6.31 -2.72
N GLU A 29 -9.57 6.93 -1.71
CA GLU A 29 -9.36 8.36 -1.42
C GLU A 29 -7.90 8.68 -1.04
N LEU A 30 -7.23 7.80 -0.29
CA LEU A 30 -5.82 7.93 0.06
C LEU A 30 -4.92 7.89 -1.18
N ILE A 31 -5.21 7.02 -2.15
CA ILE A 31 -4.45 6.92 -3.40
C ILE A 31 -4.52 8.23 -4.20
N GLU A 32 -5.68 8.87 -4.27
CA GLU A 32 -5.81 10.16 -4.96
C GLU A 32 -4.98 11.25 -4.26
N LEU A 33 -4.93 11.24 -2.93
CA LEU A 33 -4.02 12.12 -2.17
C LEU A 33 -2.56 11.79 -2.43
N ILE A 34 -2.18 10.51 -2.57
CA ILE A 34 -0.80 10.12 -2.86
C ILE A 34 -0.37 10.56 -4.27
N LYS A 35 -1.29 10.56 -5.24
CA LYS A 35 -1.03 11.05 -6.61
C LYS A 35 -0.88 12.58 -6.65
N ALA A 36 -1.57 13.31 -5.77
CA ALA A 36 -1.55 14.76 -5.68
C ALA A 36 -1.41 15.21 -4.21
N PRO A 37 -0.23 15.04 -3.59
CA PRO A 37 -0.06 15.22 -2.15
C PRO A 37 -0.23 16.68 -1.72
N PRO A 38 -1.04 16.94 -0.68
CA PRO A 38 -1.02 18.23 0.01
C PRO A 38 0.36 18.47 0.63
N ALA A 39 0.81 19.73 0.62
CA ALA A 39 2.12 20.09 1.15
C ALA A 39 2.28 19.65 2.61
N GLY A 40 3.34 18.88 2.89
CA GLY A 40 3.69 18.42 4.24
C GLY A 40 2.98 17.15 4.70
N GLU A 41 2.14 16.53 3.86
CA GLU A 41 1.42 15.30 4.22
C GLU A 41 2.10 14.02 3.70
N ASP A 42 3.14 14.13 2.87
CA ASP A 42 3.82 13.04 2.17
C ASP A 42 4.11 11.82 3.05
N ALA A 43 4.82 12.03 4.16
CA ALA A 43 5.20 10.97 5.09
C ALA A 43 3.99 10.33 5.77
N PHE A 44 2.96 11.13 6.08
CA PHE A 44 1.75 10.64 6.71
C PHE A 44 0.92 9.78 5.75
N LEU A 45 0.78 10.21 4.49
CA LEU A 45 0.09 9.43 3.46
C LEU A 45 0.76 8.07 3.24
N LEU A 46 2.09 8.04 3.20
CA LEU A 46 2.85 6.80 3.08
C LEU A 46 2.75 5.91 4.33
N ASP A 47 2.69 6.47 5.54
CA ASP A 47 2.44 5.71 6.76
C ASP A 47 1.07 5.01 6.72
N LEU A 48 0.02 5.74 6.31
CA LEU A 48 -1.32 5.18 6.16
C LEU A 48 -1.34 4.02 5.15
N LEU A 49 -0.74 4.22 3.98
CA LEU A 49 -0.68 3.17 2.94
C LEU A 49 0.10 1.94 3.44
N THR A 50 1.18 2.16 4.18
CA THR A 50 2.07 1.09 4.65
C THR A 50 1.44 0.29 5.79
N HIS A 51 0.86 0.97 6.79
CA HIS A 51 0.54 0.37 8.10
C HIS A 51 -0.95 0.32 8.43
N ARG A 52 -1.83 0.96 7.66
CA ARG A 52 -3.26 1.06 7.99
C ARG A 52 -4.17 0.34 7.00
N VAL A 53 -3.65 -0.36 6.01
CA VAL A 53 -4.45 -1.20 5.11
C VAL A 53 -4.34 -2.66 5.54
N PRO A 54 -5.46 -3.39 5.70
CA PRO A 54 -5.43 -4.83 5.93
C PRO A 54 -4.60 -5.57 4.85
N PRO A 55 -3.86 -6.63 5.20
CA PRO A 55 -3.20 -7.50 4.23
C PRO A 55 -4.17 -8.53 3.63
N GLY A 56 -3.67 -9.40 2.74
CA GLY A 56 -4.45 -10.54 2.25
C GLY A 56 -5.45 -10.18 1.16
N VAL A 57 -6.65 -10.76 1.27
CA VAL A 57 -7.73 -10.67 0.26
C VAL A 57 -8.88 -9.75 0.69
N ASP A 58 -8.62 -8.84 1.62
CA ASP A 58 -9.58 -7.78 1.98
C ASP A 58 -9.80 -6.82 0.79
N ASP A 59 -10.99 -6.22 0.71
CA ASP A 59 -11.31 -5.27 -0.37
C ASP A 59 -10.37 -4.07 -0.39
N ALA A 60 -9.92 -3.58 0.78
CA ALA A 60 -8.95 -2.51 0.89
C ALA A 60 -7.55 -2.96 0.44
N ALA A 61 -7.18 -4.21 0.74
CA ALA A 61 -5.95 -4.82 0.24
C ALA A 61 -5.95 -4.90 -1.28
N LYS A 62 -7.08 -5.26 -1.90
CA LYS A 62 -7.23 -5.29 -3.36
C LYS A 62 -6.93 -3.93 -3.99
N VAL A 63 -7.54 -2.87 -3.45
CA VAL A 63 -7.35 -1.49 -3.95
C VAL A 63 -5.87 -1.07 -3.81
N LYS A 64 -5.24 -1.36 -2.67
CA LYS A 64 -3.81 -1.10 -2.44
C LYS A 64 -2.92 -1.89 -3.42
N ALA A 65 -3.17 -3.18 -3.58
CA ALA A 65 -2.37 -4.04 -4.46
C ALA A 65 -2.44 -3.58 -5.92
N SER A 66 -3.64 -3.29 -6.43
CA SER A 66 -3.82 -2.78 -7.80
C SER A 66 -3.06 -1.47 -8.04
N PHE A 67 -3.11 -0.55 -7.08
CA PHE A 67 -2.38 0.71 -7.18
C PHE A 67 -0.86 0.51 -7.15
N LEU A 68 -0.36 -0.27 -6.19
CA LEU A 68 1.08 -0.53 -6.08
C LEU A 68 1.62 -1.29 -7.28
N ALA A 69 0.86 -2.24 -7.83
CA ALA A 69 1.21 -2.94 -9.06
C ALA A 69 1.36 -1.97 -10.23
N ALA A 70 0.37 -1.10 -10.46
CA ALA A 70 0.44 -0.10 -11.54
C ALA A 70 1.67 0.84 -11.40
N VAL A 71 2.03 1.24 -10.17
CA VAL A 71 3.26 2.02 -9.93
C VAL A 71 4.51 1.18 -10.20
N ALA A 72 4.56 -0.07 -9.73
CA ALA A 72 5.70 -0.95 -9.87
C ALA A 72 6.00 -1.32 -11.33
N HIS A 73 4.97 -1.60 -12.13
CA HIS A 73 5.08 -1.83 -13.58
C HIS A 73 5.41 -0.55 -14.35
N GLY A 74 5.09 0.61 -13.78
CA GLY A 74 5.32 1.92 -14.40
C GLY A 74 4.18 2.40 -15.28
N ASP A 75 3.00 1.79 -15.16
CA ASP A 75 1.77 2.24 -15.82
C ASP A 75 1.33 3.62 -15.31
N ILE A 76 1.61 3.90 -14.05
CA ILE A 76 1.39 5.21 -13.43
C ILE A 76 2.66 5.70 -12.71
N ALA A 77 2.99 6.97 -12.90
CA ALA A 77 4.06 7.63 -12.16
C ALA A 77 3.49 8.42 -10.99
N VAL A 78 4.10 8.27 -9.81
CA VAL A 78 3.69 8.95 -8.58
C VAL A 78 4.94 9.54 -7.92
N SER A 79 4.92 10.82 -7.56
CA SER A 79 6.10 11.49 -6.98
C SER A 79 6.55 10.89 -5.65
N LEU A 80 5.60 10.36 -4.85
CA LEU A 80 5.85 9.78 -3.53
C LEU A 80 6.30 8.31 -3.54
N LEU A 81 6.18 7.60 -4.67
CA LEU A 81 6.47 6.17 -4.75
C LEU A 81 7.29 5.86 -6.00
N SER A 82 8.51 5.36 -5.80
CA SER A 82 9.28 4.75 -6.88
C SER A 82 8.76 3.35 -7.20
N LYS A 83 9.07 2.85 -8.41
CA LYS A 83 8.82 1.45 -8.79
C LYS A 83 9.33 0.45 -7.74
N ALA A 84 10.57 0.66 -7.26
CA ALA A 84 11.18 -0.19 -6.26
C ALA A 84 10.44 -0.14 -4.92
N LYS A 85 10.01 1.05 -4.47
CA LYS A 85 9.25 1.17 -3.21
C LYS A 85 7.86 0.54 -3.32
N ALA A 86 7.20 0.68 -4.47
CA ALA A 86 5.91 0.03 -4.71
C ALA A 86 6.04 -1.50 -4.69
N THR A 87 7.11 -2.03 -5.32
CA THR A 87 7.45 -3.46 -5.28
C THR A 87 7.73 -3.94 -3.86
N GLU A 88 8.49 -3.17 -3.06
CA GLU A 88 8.76 -3.48 -1.65
C GLU A 88 7.45 -3.58 -0.85
N LEU A 89 6.54 -2.62 -1.02
CA LEU A 89 5.26 -2.59 -0.32
C LEU A 89 4.32 -3.73 -0.74
N LEU A 90 4.34 -4.17 -2.01
CA LEU A 90 3.65 -5.40 -2.41
C LEU A 90 4.17 -6.60 -1.62
N GLY A 91 5.49 -6.67 -1.40
CA GLY A 91 6.14 -7.74 -0.61
C GLY A 91 5.69 -7.81 0.85
N THR A 92 5.09 -6.77 1.41
CA THR A 92 4.63 -6.76 2.83
C THR A 92 3.16 -7.14 3.00
N MET A 93 2.43 -7.44 1.92
CA MET A 93 0.98 -7.68 1.98
C MET A 93 0.60 -9.12 2.35
N VAL A 94 1.57 -9.92 2.82
CA VAL A 94 1.44 -11.28 3.38
C VAL A 94 1.05 -12.36 2.36
N GLY A 95 0.19 -12.06 1.39
CA GLY A 95 -0.27 -12.95 0.33
C GLY A 95 -1.60 -12.49 -0.29
N GLY A 96 -2.09 -13.20 -1.30
CA GLY A 96 -3.30 -12.83 -2.04
C GLY A 96 -3.02 -11.88 -3.20
N TYR A 97 -3.65 -10.70 -3.22
CA TYR A 97 -3.64 -9.81 -4.39
C TYR A 97 -2.25 -9.27 -4.78
N ASN A 98 -1.25 -9.37 -3.91
CA ASN A 98 0.12 -8.93 -4.16
C ASN A 98 1.00 -9.99 -4.86
N VAL A 99 0.63 -11.28 -4.82
CA VAL A 99 1.51 -12.38 -5.27
C VAL A 99 1.71 -12.34 -6.78
N HIS A 100 0.63 -12.24 -7.55
CA HIS A 100 0.73 -12.25 -9.02
C HIS A 100 1.54 -11.05 -9.56
N PRO A 101 1.30 -9.79 -9.13
CA PRO A 101 2.16 -8.68 -9.51
C PRO A 101 3.64 -8.90 -9.16
N LEU A 102 3.95 -9.44 -7.97
CA LEU A 102 5.33 -9.73 -7.60
C LEU A 102 5.99 -10.76 -8.53
N ILE A 103 5.24 -11.74 -9.02
CA ILE A 103 5.74 -12.72 -10.00
C ILE A 103 6.02 -12.03 -11.34
N GLU A 104 5.10 -11.21 -11.83
CA GLU A 104 5.28 -10.46 -13.09
C GLU A 104 6.49 -9.52 -13.03
N LEU A 105 6.74 -8.92 -11.87
CA LEU A 105 7.88 -8.02 -11.66
C LEU A 105 9.26 -8.72 -11.66
N LEU A 106 9.31 -10.07 -11.65
CA LEU A 106 10.56 -10.80 -11.80
C LEU A 106 11.19 -10.65 -13.20
N ASP A 107 10.38 -10.30 -14.20
CA ASP A 107 10.85 -10.07 -15.57
C ASP A 107 11.36 -8.63 -15.80
N ASP A 108 11.13 -7.70 -14.87
CA ASP A 108 11.67 -6.33 -14.92
C ASP A 108 13.01 -6.24 -14.16
N ALA A 109 14.11 -6.17 -14.88
CA ALA A 109 15.46 -6.14 -14.31
C ALA A 109 15.70 -5.04 -13.25
N GLN A 110 14.94 -3.93 -13.27
CA GLN A 110 15.06 -2.86 -12.29
C GLN A 110 14.54 -3.27 -10.91
N VAL A 111 13.47 -4.07 -10.86
CA VAL A 111 12.73 -4.38 -9.64
C VAL A 111 12.71 -5.87 -9.31
N ALA A 112 13.15 -6.74 -10.21
CA ALA A 112 13.23 -8.18 -10.02
C ALA A 112 13.95 -8.60 -8.71
N PRO A 113 15.08 -7.99 -8.30
CA PRO A 113 15.69 -8.32 -7.01
C PRO A 113 14.80 -7.98 -5.80
N VAL A 114 14.04 -6.89 -5.88
CA VAL A 114 13.12 -6.45 -4.82
C VAL A 114 11.90 -7.37 -4.76
N ALA A 115 11.35 -7.73 -5.92
CA ALA A 115 10.25 -8.67 -6.05
C ALA A 115 10.64 -10.05 -5.52
N ALA A 116 11.82 -10.55 -5.88
CA ALA A 116 12.36 -11.82 -5.38
C ALA A 116 12.51 -11.83 -3.85
N GLU A 117 13.00 -10.75 -3.25
CA GLU A 117 13.10 -10.64 -1.79
C GLU A 117 11.72 -10.61 -1.09
N GLY A 118 10.70 -10.02 -1.73
CA GLY A 118 9.32 -10.07 -1.26
C GLY A 118 8.74 -11.50 -1.33
N LEU A 119 8.87 -12.16 -2.48
CA LEU A 119 8.37 -13.52 -2.71
C LEU A 119 9.04 -14.55 -1.80
N LYS A 120 10.35 -14.43 -1.59
CA LYS A 120 11.13 -15.31 -0.69
C LYS A 120 10.58 -15.36 0.74
N LYS A 121 9.92 -14.29 1.20
CA LYS A 121 9.32 -14.16 2.55
C LYS A 121 7.82 -14.43 2.55
N THR A 122 7.22 -14.62 1.38
CA THR A 122 5.79 -14.87 1.23
C THR A 122 5.49 -16.35 1.46
N LEU A 123 4.78 -16.65 2.56
CA LEU A 123 4.38 -18.02 2.88
C LEU A 123 3.06 -18.41 2.22
N LEU A 124 2.17 -17.44 1.99
CA LEU A 124 0.85 -17.63 1.41
C LEU A 124 0.91 -17.51 -0.12
N MET A 125 1.60 -18.46 -0.76
CA MET A 125 1.78 -18.51 -2.23
C MET A 125 0.59 -19.10 -2.99
N PHE A 126 -0.38 -19.68 -2.28
CA PHE A 126 -1.51 -20.45 -2.84
C PHE A 126 -2.80 -19.65 -2.86
#